data_AF-A0A7R9AHV6-F1
#
_entry.id   AF-A0A7R9AHV6-F1
#
_cell.length_a   1.000
_cell.length_b   1.000
_cell.length_c   1.000
_cell.angle_alpha   90.00
_cell.angle_beta   90.00
_cell.angle_gamma   90.00
#
_symmetry.space_group_name_H-M   'P 1'
#
loop_
_entity.id
_entity.type
_entity.pdbx_description
1 polymer ?
#
loop_
_entity_poly.entity_id
_entity_poly.type
_entity_poly.pdbx_seq_one_letter_code
_entity_poly.pdbx_strand_id
1 'polypeptide(L)' 'MTLEEAKQILNVDKLEKDAIKASYEHLFKANDKSKGGSFYIQSKVVRAKERLDQEVSQETSKTAKESTS' A
#
# COMPACT_ATOMS: atom_id res chain seq x y z
N MET A 1 3.04 -10.88 -0.74
CA MET A 1 2.83 -10.42 -2.12
C MET A 1 4.05 -9.64 -2.54
N THR A 2 4.35 -9.66 -3.84
CA THR A 2 5.47 -8.89 -4.40
C THR A 2 5.17 -7.39 -4.33
N LEU A 3 6.21 -6.56 -4.51
CA LEU A 3 6.03 -5.11 -4.59
C LEU A 3 5.12 -4.73 -5.77
N GLU A 4 5.31 -5.40 -6.91
CA GLU A 4 4.55 -5.16 -8.13
C GLU A 4 3.07 -5.54 -7.98
N GLU A 5 2.77 -6.69 -7.36
CA GLU A 5 1.40 -7.08 -7.02
C GLU A 5 0.74 -6.04 -6.11
N ALA A 6 1.46 -5.54 -5.10
CA ALA A 6 0.92 -4.53 -4.19
C ALA A 6 0.62 -3.20 -4.90
N LYS A 7 1.50 -2.78 -5.81
CA LYS A 7 1.31 -1.60 -6.68
C LYS A 7 0.09 -1.75 -7.57
N GLN A 8 -0.10 -2.93 -8.17
CA GLN A 8 -1.27 -3.23 -9.01
C GLN A 8 -2.57 -3.23 -8.20
N ILE A 9 -2.58 -3.86 -7.02
CA ILE A 9 -3.76 -3.91 -6.14
C ILE A 9 -4.18 -2.50 -5.71
N LEU A 10 -3.23 -1.64 -5.35
CA LEU A 10 -3.51 -0.25 -4.95
C LEU A 10 -3.49 0.73 -6.12
N ASN A 11 -3.32 0.27 -7.36
CA ASN A 11 -3.26 1.12 -8.54
C ASN A 11 -2.32 2.35 -8.35
N VAL A 12 -1.09 2.11 -7.92
CA VAL A 12 -0.06 3.14 -7.70
C VAL A 12 1.24 2.79 -8.41
N ASP A 13 1.78 3.74 -9.16
CA ASP A 13 3.05 3.56 -9.87
C ASP A 13 4.26 3.92 -8.99
N LYS A 14 4.14 5.06 -8.28
CA LYS A 14 5.15 5.62 -7.39
C LYS A 14 4.79 5.37 -5.93
N LEU A 15 5.81 5.23 -5.09
CA LEU A 15 5.68 4.97 -3.66
C LEU A 15 5.45 6.25 -2.85
N GLU A 16 4.51 7.07 -3.29
CA GLU A 16 4.12 8.31 -2.63
C GLU A 16 3.13 7.99 -1.49
N LYS A 17 3.47 8.39 -0.24
CA LYS A 17 2.68 8.05 0.95
C LYS A 17 1.22 8.47 0.83
N ASP A 18 0.96 9.66 0.29
CA ASP A 18 -0.40 10.20 0.15
C ASP A 18 -1.20 9.43 -0.91
N ALA A 19 -0.57 9.05 -2.02
CA ALA A 19 -1.23 8.26 -3.08
C ALA A 19 -1.60 6.86 -2.57
N ILE A 20 -0.68 6.19 -1.86
CA ILE A 20 -0.92 4.88 -1.23
C ILE A 20 -2.08 4.97 -0.25
N LYS A 21 -2.08 6.00 0.61
CA LYS A 21 -3.13 6.20 1.62
C LYS A 21 -4.50 6.44 0.98
N ALA A 22 -4.57 7.35 0.01
CA ALA A 22 -5.83 7.68 -0.67
C ALA A 22 -6.42 6.47 -1.39
N SER A 23 -5.59 5.72 -2.12
CA SER A 23 -6.04 4.51 -2.81
C SER A 23 -6.49 3.42 -1.84
N TYR A 24 -5.73 3.20 -0.77
CA TYR A 24 -6.11 2.25 0.29
C TYR A 24 -7.46 2.59 0.90
N GLU A 25 -7.68 3.84 1.32
CA GLU A 25 -8.95 4.26 1.95
C GLU A 25 -10.14 4.06 1.00
N HIS A 26 -9.97 4.40 -0.27
CA HIS A 26 -10.97 4.19 -1.30
C HIS A 26 -11.32 2.71 -1.48
N LEU A 27 -10.31 1.87 -1.75
CA LEU A 27 -10.49 0.44 -2.02
C LEU A 27 -10.95 -0.33 -0.79
N PHE A 28 -10.46 0.02 0.40
CA PHE A 28 -10.87 -0.63 1.64
C PHE A 28 -12.35 -0.37 1.95
N LYS A 29 -12.81 0.87 1.78
CA LYS A 29 -14.21 1.28 1.97
C LYS A 29 -15.14 0.68 0.90
N ALA A 30 -14.67 0.60 -0.35
CA ALA A 30 -15.42 -0.02 -1.43
C ALA A 30 -15.66 -1.52 -1.23
N ASN A 31 -14.76 -2.19 -0.49
CA ASN A 31 -14.83 -3.63 -0.21
C ASN A 31 -15.35 -3.97 1.19
N ASP A 32 -16.04 -3.03 1.86
CA ASP A 32 -16.67 -3.28 3.15
C ASP A 32 -17.77 -4.35 3.03
N LYS A 33 -17.69 -5.39 3.89
CA LYS A 33 -18.66 -6.49 3.93
C LYS A 33 -20.10 -6.02 4.15
N SER A 34 -20.31 -5.00 4.98
CA SER A 34 -21.64 -4.46 5.28
C SER A 34 -22.30 -3.83 4.06
N LYS A 35 -21.52 -3.50 3.03
CA LYS A 35 -21.96 -2.91 1.77
C LYS A 35 -21.92 -3.89 0.59
N GLY A 36 -21.84 -5.19 0.88
CA GLY A 36 -21.76 -6.24 -0.14
C GLY A 36 -20.34 -6.47 -0.69
N GLY A 37 -19.32 -5.87 -0.07
CA GLY A 37 -17.92 -6.11 -0.42
C GLY A 37 -17.40 -7.48 0.05
N SER A 38 -16.23 -7.87 -0.46
CA SER A 38 -15.60 -9.16 -0.15
C SER A 38 -14.52 -9.01 0.91
N PHE A 39 -14.57 -9.86 1.94
CA PHE A 39 -13.48 -9.96 2.93
C PHE A 39 -12.14 -10.22 2.29
N TYR A 40 -12.14 -11.09 1.28
CA TYR A 40 -10.93 -11.57 0.66
C TYR A 40 -10.25 -10.43 -0.08
N ILE A 41 -11.03 -9.64 -0.82
CA ILE A 41 -10.53 -8.47 -1.54
C ILE A 41 -10.07 -7.40 -0.56
N GLN A 42 -10.86 -7.09 0.47
CA GLN A 42 -10.45 -6.14 1.51
C GLN A 42 -9.14 -6.57 2.21
N SER A 43 -8.98 -7.86 2.51
CA SER A 43 -7.74 -8.41 3.08
C SER A 43 -6.55 -8.26 2.12
N LYS A 44 -6.76 -8.40 0.80
CA LYS A 44 -5.71 -8.16 -0.20
C LYS A 44 -5.30 -6.69 -0.25
N VAL A 45 -6.26 -5.77 -0.16
CA VAL A 45 -6.00 -4.31 -0.10
C VAL A 45 -5.17 -3.94 1.14
N VAL A 46 -5.49 -4.52 2.30
CA VAL A 46 -4.68 -4.34 3.54
C VAL A 46 -3.26 -4.83 3.34
N ARG A 47 -3.09 -6.06 2.83
CA ARG A 47 -1.76 -6.67 2.63
C ARG A 47 -0.93 -5.91 1.60
N ALA A 48 -1.57 -5.30 0.59
CA ALA A 48 -0.91 -4.44 -0.37
C ALA A 48 -0.38 -3.17 0.29
N LYS A 49 -1.20 -2.50 1.11
CA LYS A 49 -0.77 -1.33 1.88
C LYS A 49 0.42 -1.64 2.78
N GLU A 50 0.34 -2.72 3.57
CA GLU A 50 1.43 -3.17 4.46
C GLU A 50 2.75 -3.36 3.68
N ARG A 51 2.69 -3.98 2.49
CA ARG A 51 3.87 -4.19 1.64
C ARG A 51 4.45 -2.88 1.11
N LEU A 52 3.62 -1.94 0.69
CA LEU A 52 4.10 -0.65 0.16
C LEU A 52 4.68 0.24 1.29
N ASP A 53 4.02 0.27 2.45
CA ASP A 53 4.50 1.02 3.63
C ASP A 53 5.87 0.51 4.10
N GLN A 54 6.09 -0.81 4.03
CA GLN A 54 7.40 -1.41 4.32
C GLN A 54 8.47 -0.93 3.34
N GLU A 55 8.18 -0.86 2.04
CA GLU A 55 9.14 -0.39 1.03
C GLU A 55 9.51 1.08 1.26
N VAL A 56 8.52 1.95 1.46
CA VAL A 56 8.74 3.37 1.75
C VAL A 56 9.60 3.57 2.99
N SER A 57 9.36 2.76 4.03
CA SER A 57 10.16 2.80 5.26
C SER A 57 11.61 2.34 5.03
N GLN A 58 11.83 1.37 4.15
CA GLN A 58 13.17 0.93 3.77
C GLN A 58 13.91 1.97 2.92
N GLU A 59 13.24 2.59 1.94
CA GLU A 59 13.81 3.65 1.11
C GLU A 59 14.23 4.85 1.95
N THR A 60 13.35 5.33 2.82
CA THR A 60 13.65 6.45 3.75
C THR A 60 14.82 6.13 4.69
N SER A 61 14.91 4.88 5.17
CA SER A 61 16.02 4.45 6.03
C SER A 61 17.36 4.34 5.28
N LYS A 62 17.35 3.98 3.99
CA LYS A 62 18.55 3.94 3.15
C LYS A 62 19.07 5.35 2.86
N THR A 63 18.19 6.25 2.43
CA THR A 63 18.54 7.65 2.15
C THR A 63 19.10 8.37 3.38
N ALA A 64 18.55 8.09 4.57
CA ALA A 64 19.05 8.68 5.81
C ALA A 64 20.47 8.20 6.18
N LYS A 65 20.82 6.93 5.91
CA LYS A 65 22.16 6.40 6.20
C LYS A 65 23.22 6.94 5.24
N GLU A 66 22.89 7.04 3.95
CA GLU A 66 23.80 7.56 2.92
C GLU A 66 24.09 9.07 3.07
N SER A 67 23.16 9.84 3.63
CA SER A 67 23.36 11.29 3.87
C SER A 67 24.22 11.61 5.11
N THR A 68 24.58 10.59 5.89
CA THR A 68 25.37 10.72 7.14
C THR A 68 26.74 10.04 7.07
N SER A 69 27.13 9.52 5.90
CA SER A 69 28.43 8.89 5.65
C SER A 69 29.33 9.74 4.75
#